data_AF-A0A8T0DA71-F1
#
_entry.id   AF-A0A8T0DA71-F1
#
_cell.length_a   1.000
_cell.length_b   1.000
_cell.length_c   1.000
_cell.angle_alpha   90.00
_cell.angle_beta   90.00
_cell.angle_gamma   90.00
#
_symmetry.space_group_name_H-M   'P 1'
#
loop_
_entity.id
_entity.type
_entity.pdbx_description
1 polymer ?
#
loop_
_entity_poly.entity_id
_entity_poly.type
_entity_poly.pdbx_seq_one_letter_code
_entity_poly.pdbx_strand_id
1 'polypeptide(L)'
;MASLIREPQRFTHEEWTYSNNIKYRSAEKERELSQGLQGECDRLMDETAKRTERTLKDVDKKIDQRIKDVKYWKSEVNKKLEDVSNETDALNTSFVRIKKALEATEEPLHLTQQCILTRESRTGIDLVHDDAQKELYKETEVIKGVQALLQKTLEQAKEQLRLTTLFSLTCVCIDVYIRS
;
A
#
# COMPACT_ATOMS: atom_id res chain seq x y z
N MET A 1 -12.63 82.55 -49.11
CA MET A 1 -14.11 82.54 -49.09
C MET A 1 -14.55 82.21 -47.67
N ALA A 2 -15.16 83.16 -46.96
CA ALA A 2 -15.57 82.98 -45.57
C ALA A 2 -16.73 81.98 -45.47
N SER A 3 -16.65 81.04 -44.53
CA SER A 3 -17.73 80.08 -44.29
C SER A 3 -18.90 80.80 -43.61
N LEU A 4 -20.11 80.65 -44.16
CA LEU A 4 -21.36 81.15 -43.56
C LEU A 4 -21.60 80.39 -42.25
N ILE A 5 -21.37 81.06 -41.12
CA ILE A 5 -21.79 80.58 -39.81
C ILE A 5 -23.32 80.56 -39.85
N ARG A 6 -23.93 79.37 -39.98
CA ARG A 6 -25.38 79.20 -39.85
C ARG A 6 -25.78 79.64 -38.45
N GLU A 7 -26.79 80.50 -38.34
CA GLU A 7 -27.32 80.87 -37.03
C GLU A 7 -27.77 79.60 -36.29
N PRO A 8 -27.42 79.45 -35.00
CA PRO A 8 -27.82 78.30 -34.22
C PRO A 8 -29.35 78.19 -34.21
N GLN A 9 -29.86 76.97 -34.45
CA GLN A 9 -31.28 76.68 -34.29
C GLN A 9 -31.73 77.07 -32.88
N ARG A 10 -32.71 77.97 -32.78
CA ARG A 10 -33.28 78.41 -31.51
C ARG A 10 -34.47 77.51 -31.18
N PHE A 11 -34.45 76.94 -29.99
CA PHE A 11 -35.52 76.09 -29.49
C PHE A 11 -36.42 76.89 -28.56
N THR A 12 -37.70 76.54 -28.55
CA THR A 12 -38.63 77.06 -27.57
C THR A 12 -38.33 76.48 -26.19
N HIS A 13 -38.76 77.17 -25.13
CA HIS A 13 -38.59 76.69 -23.77
C HIS A 13 -39.29 75.34 -23.55
N GLU A 14 -40.41 75.10 -24.23
CA GLU A 14 -41.16 73.84 -24.17
C GLU A 14 -40.38 72.67 -24.80
N GLU A 15 -39.78 72.86 -25.97
CA GLU A 15 -38.93 71.84 -26.62
C GLU A 15 -37.69 71.50 -25.78
N TRP A 16 -37.05 72.52 -25.20
CA TRP A 16 -35.93 72.32 -24.27
C TRP A 16 -36.36 71.53 -23.03
N THR A 17 -37.52 71.87 -22.45
CA THR A 17 -38.08 71.19 -21.28
C THR A 17 -38.41 69.75 -21.59
N TYR A 18 -39.05 69.47 -22.73
CA TYR A 18 -39.39 68.12 -23.17
C TYR A 18 -38.13 67.27 -23.41
N SER A 19 -37.13 67.79 -24.12
CA SER A 19 -35.86 67.10 -24.37
C SER A 19 -35.13 66.76 -23.07
N ASN A 20 -35.06 67.70 -22.13
CA ASN A 20 -34.45 67.46 -20.83
C ASN A 20 -35.24 66.43 -20.01
N ASN A 21 -36.58 66.46 -20.04
CA ASN A 21 -37.39 65.47 -19.33
C ASN A 21 -37.14 64.05 -19.84
N ILE A 22 -37.01 63.86 -21.16
CA ILE A 22 -36.64 62.57 -21.75
C ILE A 22 -35.26 62.12 -21.26
N LYS A 23 -34.26 63.02 -21.31
CA LYS A 23 -32.90 62.71 -20.84
C LYS A 23 -32.89 62.34 -19.36
N TYR A 24 -33.64 63.05 -18.52
CA TYR A 24 -33.78 62.72 -17.10
C TYR A 24 -34.41 61.34 -16.89
N ARG A 25 -35.51 61.03 -17.58
CA ARG A 25 -36.15 59.70 -17.49
C ARG A 25 -35.23 58.58 -17.95
N SER A 26 -34.49 58.80 -19.05
CA SER A 26 -33.52 57.83 -19.54
C SER A 26 -32.38 57.61 -18.54
N ALA A 27 -31.82 58.69 -17.97
CA ALA A 27 -30.76 58.61 -16.98
C ALA A 27 -31.23 57.92 -15.69
N GLU A 28 -32.48 58.14 -15.27
CA GLU A 28 -33.07 57.46 -14.11
C GLU A 28 -33.17 55.96 -14.35
N LYS A 29 -33.66 55.55 -15.52
CA LYS A 29 -33.77 54.14 -15.89
C LYS A 29 -32.40 53.46 -15.93
N GLU A 30 -31.39 54.10 -16.53
CA GLU A 30 -30.03 53.55 -16.54
C GLU A 30 -29.42 53.46 -15.14
N ARG A 31 -29.75 54.40 -14.25
CA ARG A 31 -29.33 54.35 -12.85
C ARG A 31 -29.97 53.16 -12.12
N GLU A 32 -31.27 52.97 -12.26
CA GLU A 32 -32.00 51.85 -11.66
C GLU A 32 -31.44 50.51 -12.13
N LEU A 33 -31.20 50.36 -13.44
CA LEU A 33 -30.57 49.17 -14.02
C LEU A 33 -29.15 48.94 -13.47
N SER A 34 -28.35 50.00 -13.38
CA SER A 34 -26.98 49.92 -12.85
C SER A 34 -26.95 49.52 -11.38
N GLN A 35 -27.86 50.07 -10.57
CA GLN A 35 -27.99 49.72 -9.15
C GLN A 35 -28.44 48.26 -8.98
N GLY A 36 -29.40 47.81 -9.79
CA GLY A 36 -29.81 46.41 -9.81
C GLY A 36 -28.66 45.48 -10.17
N LEU A 37 -27.88 45.82 -11.20
CA LEU A 37 -26.71 45.05 -11.60
C LEU A 37 -25.64 44.99 -10.50
N GLN A 38 -25.37 46.11 -9.81
CA GLN A 38 -24.45 46.14 -8.68
C GLN A 38 -24.92 45.22 -7.54
N GLY A 39 -26.21 45.25 -7.20
CA GLY A 39 -26.77 44.35 -6.19
C GLY A 39 -26.62 42.86 -6.56
N GLU A 40 -26.83 42.52 -7.83
CA GLU A 40 -26.60 41.15 -8.32
C GLU A 40 -25.12 40.77 -8.30
N CYS A 41 -24.22 41.68 -8.68
CA CYS A 41 -22.77 41.45 -8.57
C CYS A 41 -22.35 41.21 -7.11
N ASP A 42 -22.81 42.02 -6.17
CA ASP A 42 -22.50 41.88 -4.75
C ASP A 42 -23.00 40.55 -4.19
N ARG A 43 -24.23 40.15 -4.55
CA ARG A 43 -24.79 38.85 -4.19
C ARG A 43 -23.96 37.70 -4.73
N LEU A 44 -23.60 37.75 -6.01
CA LEU A 44 -22.79 36.70 -6.66
C LEU A 44 -21.38 36.60 -6.05
N MET A 45 -20.77 37.74 -5.70
CA MET A 45 -19.48 37.76 -5.00
C MET A 45 -19.57 37.08 -3.64
N ASP A 46 -20.57 37.42 -2.83
CA ASP A 46 -20.78 36.81 -1.51
C ASP A 46 -21.09 35.31 -1.60
N GLU A 47 -21.96 34.91 -2.53
CA GLU A 47 -22.26 33.49 -2.78
C GLU A 47 -21.01 32.71 -3.21
N THR A 48 -20.21 33.28 -4.11
CA THR A 48 -18.97 32.67 -4.58
C THR A 48 -17.93 32.57 -3.47
N ALA A 49 -17.79 33.61 -2.65
CA ALA A 49 -16.89 33.61 -1.50
C ALA A 49 -17.28 32.52 -0.49
N LYS A 50 -18.56 32.46 -0.09
CA LYS A 50 -19.08 31.44 0.82
C LYS A 50 -18.92 30.02 0.28
N ARG A 51 -19.20 29.83 -1.02
CA ARG A 51 -19.02 28.51 -1.68
C ARG A 51 -17.55 28.10 -1.66
N THR A 52 -16.65 29.03 -2.02
CA THR A 52 -15.21 28.78 -2.05
C THR A 52 -14.70 28.42 -0.65
N GLU A 53 -15.07 29.19 0.38
CA GLU A 53 -14.67 28.91 1.76
C GLU A 53 -15.13 27.52 2.23
N ARG A 54 -16.38 27.14 1.94
CA ARG A 54 -16.92 25.81 2.29
C ARG A 54 -16.18 24.70 1.56
N THR A 55 -15.94 24.87 0.26
CA THR A 55 -15.22 23.88 -0.54
C THR A 55 -13.78 23.72 -0.07
N LEU A 56 -13.07 24.81 0.22
CA LEU A 56 -11.71 24.74 0.75
C LEU A 56 -11.67 24.00 2.10
N LYS A 57 -12.58 24.33 3.03
CA LYS A 57 -12.68 23.63 4.32
C LYS A 57 -12.96 22.14 4.17
N ASP A 58 -13.80 21.74 3.21
CA ASP A 58 -14.10 20.32 2.94
C ASP A 58 -12.90 19.60 2.32
N VAL A 59 -12.23 20.24 1.36
CA VAL A 59 -11.03 19.70 0.70
C VAL A 59 -9.89 19.53 1.71
N ASP A 60 -9.62 20.54 2.54
CA ASP A 60 -8.58 20.48 3.58
C ASP A 60 -8.82 19.32 4.54
N LYS A 61 -10.06 19.15 5.03
CA LYS A 61 -10.43 18.02 5.90
C LYS A 61 -10.22 16.67 5.21
N LYS A 62 -10.58 16.56 3.93
CA LYS A 62 -10.39 15.33 3.14
C LYS A 62 -8.91 15.03 2.91
N ILE A 63 -8.10 16.06 2.65
CA ILE A 63 -6.64 15.93 2.50
C ILE A 63 -6.03 15.47 3.83
N ASP A 64 -6.39 16.09 4.95
CA ASP A 64 -5.92 15.71 6.28
C ASP A 64 -6.26 14.25 6.60
N GLN A 65 -7.49 13.82 6.29
CA GLN A 65 -7.89 12.43 6.49
C GLN A 65 -7.07 11.48 5.60
N ARG A 66 -6.91 11.79 4.31
CA ARG A 66 -6.08 10.97 3.41
C ARG A 66 -4.63 10.88 3.86
N ILE A 67 -4.06 11.97 4.37
CA ILE A 67 -2.70 11.98 4.92
C ILE A 67 -2.60 11.03 6.12
N LYS A 68 -3.59 11.06 7.03
CA LYS A 68 -3.64 10.15 8.18
C LYS A 68 -3.77 8.70 7.73
N ASP A 69 -4.66 8.41 6.78
CA ASP A 69 -4.88 7.06 6.26
C ASP A 69 -3.61 6.52 5.59
N VAL A 70 -2.96 7.31 4.73
CA VAL A 70 -1.71 6.92 4.07
C VAL A 70 -0.60 6.68 5.10
N LYS A 71 -0.46 7.55 6.11
CA LYS A 71 0.52 7.35 7.19
C LYS A 71 0.25 6.06 7.98
N TYR A 72 -1.01 5.81 8.32
CA TYR A 72 -1.42 4.60 9.04
C TYR A 72 -1.12 3.33 8.23
N TRP A 73 -1.56 3.27 6.97
CA TRP A 73 -1.31 2.10 6.13
C TRP A 73 0.17 1.88 5.85
N LYS A 74 0.94 2.96 5.69
CA LYS A 74 2.40 2.87 5.60
C LYS A 74 3.01 2.28 6.87
N SER A 75 2.58 2.69 8.06
CA SER A 75 3.07 2.08 9.31
C SER A 75 2.69 0.61 9.43
N GLU A 76 1.48 0.23 9.03
CA GLU A 76 1.04 -1.17 9.07
C GLU A 76 1.82 -2.04 8.09
N VAL A 77 2.09 -1.56 6.87
CA VAL A 77 2.92 -2.28 5.89
C VAL A 77 4.36 -2.43 6.40
N ASN A 78 4.97 -1.37 6.94
CA ASN A 78 6.31 -1.46 7.52
C ASN A 78 6.39 -2.46 8.67
N LYS A 79 5.40 -2.44 9.56
CA LYS A 79 5.30 -3.40 10.67
C LYS A 79 5.19 -4.84 10.15
N LYS A 80 4.37 -5.07 9.12
CA LYS A 80 4.25 -6.40 8.50
C LYS A 80 5.52 -6.84 7.79
N LEU A 81 6.24 -5.92 7.18
CA LEU A 81 7.53 -6.22 6.58
C LEU A 81 8.56 -6.65 7.65
N GLU A 82 8.57 -5.97 8.80
CA GLU A 82 9.41 -6.34 9.94
C GLU A 82 9.02 -7.70 10.53
N ASP A 83 7.71 -7.95 10.73
CA ASP A 83 7.19 -9.25 11.18
C ASP A 83 7.69 -10.39 10.25
N VAL A 84 7.54 -10.23 8.93
CA VAL A 84 7.96 -11.24 7.94
C VAL A 84 9.47 -11.41 7.90
N SER A 85 10.24 -10.32 8.06
CA SER A 85 11.71 -10.39 8.15
C SER A 85 12.15 -11.24 9.34
N ASN A 86 11.57 -10.98 10.52
CA ASN A 86 11.87 -11.73 11.73
C ASN A 86 11.48 -13.21 11.59
N GLU A 87 10.33 -13.49 10.98
CA GLU A 87 9.90 -14.87 10.69
C GLU A 87 10.85 -15.57 9.72
N THR A 88 11.34 -14.87 8.70
CA THR A 88 12.30 -15.39 7.73
C THR A 88 13.62 -15.77 8.40
N ASP A 89 14.12 -14.95 9.32
CA ASP A 89 15.34 -15.23 10.07
C ASP A 89 15.17 -16.43 11.02
N ALA A 90 14.02 -16.52 11.69
CA ALA A 90 13.69 -17.67 12.52
C ALA A 90 13.57 -18.96 11.71
N LEU A 91 12.97 -18.89 10.52
CA LEU A 91 12.83 -20.01 9.60
C LEU A 91 14.19 -20.46 9.04
N ASN A 92 15.06 -19.52 8.66
CA ASN A 92 16.43 -19.81 8.23
C ASN A 92 17.23 -20.51 9.35
N THR A 93 17.12 -20.02 10.58
CA THR A 93 17.77 -20.64 11.74
C THR A 93 17.28 -22.07 11.94
N SER A 94 15.98 -22.29 11.81
CA SER A 94 15.36 -23.62 11.92
C SER A 94 15.79 -24.54 10.78
N PHE A 95 15.87 -24.02 9.56
CA PHE A 95 16.35 -24.75 8.38
C PHE A 95 17.78 -25.28 8.58
N VAL A 96 18.69 -24.41 9.06
CA VAL A 96 20.08 -24.81 9.38
C VAL A 96 20.11 -25.87 10.48
N ARG A 97 19.27 -25.75 11.52
CA ARG A 97 19.19 -26.74 12.60
C ARG A 97 18.69 -28.09 12.11
N ILE A 98 17.66 -28.12 11.25
CA ILE A 98 17.13 -29.36 10.67
C ILE A 98 18.18 -30.04 9.80
N LYS A 99 18.90 -29.27 8.98
CA LYS A 99 19.99 -29.80 8.15
C LYS A 99 21.09 -30.46 9.00
N LYS A 100 21.55 -29.77 10.05
CA LYS A 100 22.53 -30.33 11.00
C LYS A 100 22.00 -31.56 11.74
N ALA A 101 20.72 -31.57 12.11
CA ALA A 101 20.10 -32.73 12.75
C ALA A 101 20.07 -33.93 11.80
N LEU A 102 19.78 -33.71 10.52
CA LEU A 102 19.81 -34.75 9.50
C LEU A 102 21.23 -35.32 9.33
N GLU A 103 22.24 -34.46 9.16
CA GLU A 103 23.65 -34.84 9.09
C GLU A 103 24.07 -35.66 10.33
N ALA A 104 23.64 -35.25 11.53
CA ALA A 104 23.95 -35.97 12.78
C ALA A 104 23.32 -37.37 12.89
N THR A 105 22.30 -37.70 12.08
CA THR A 105 21.72 -39.05 12.06
C THR A 105 22.49 -40.04 11.17
N GLU A 106 23.38 -39.56 10.30
CA GLU A 106 24.11 -40.41 9.35
C GLU A 106 25.08 -41.36 10.06
N GLU A 107 25.83 -40.85 11.05
CA GLU A 107 26.80 -41.64 11.80
C GLU A 107 26.13 -42.75 12.64
N PRO A 108 25.11 -42.49 13.47
CA PRO A 108 24.37 -43.54 14.17
C PRO A 108 23.80 -44.61 13.23
N LEU A 109 23.22 -44.20 12.09
CA LEU A 109 22.70 -45.14 11.10
C LEU A 109 23.79 -46.06 10.54
N HIS A 110 24.94 -45.49 10.20
CA HIS A 110 26.09 -46.24 9.71
C HIS A 110 26.60 -47.24 10.74
N LEU A 111 26.72 -46.83 12.02
CA LEU A 111 27.16 -47.69 13.11
C LEU A 111 26.19 -48.86 13.34
N THR A 112 24.88 -48.60 13.40
CA THR A 112 23.87 -49.65 13.56
C THR A 112 23.91 -50.63 12.39
N GLN A 113 24.09 -50.17 11.15
CA GLN A 113 24.25 -51.03 9.98
C GLN A 113 25.51 -51.88 10.03
N GLN A 114 26.64 -51.31 10.47
CA GLN A 114 27.89 -52.05 10.64
C GLN A 114 27.76 -53.14 11.72
N CYS A 115 27.05 -52.84 12.82
CA CYS A 115 26.73 -53.82 13.86
C CYS A 115 25.90 -54.98 13.31
N ILE A 116 24.88 -54.70 12.48
CA ILE A 116 24.08 -55.74 11.82
C ILE A 116 24.95 -56.62 10.94
N LEU A 117 25.77 -56.03 10.06
CA LEU A 117 26.66 -56.76 9.15
C LEU A 117 27.66 -57.66 9.89
N THR A 118 28.23 -57.16 11.00
CA THR A 118 29.17 -57.93 11.84
C THR A 118 28.49 -59.13 12.52
N ARG A 119 27.19 -59.02 12.83
CA ARG A 119 26.41 -60.11 13.41
C ARG A 119 25.95 -61.10 12.34
N GLU A 120 25.64 -60.62 11.15
CA GLU A 120 25.32 -61.45 9.97
C GLU A 120 26.53 -62.24 9.46
N SER A 121 27.76 -61.81 9.74
CA SER A 121 28.98 -62.55 9.39
C SER A 121 29.29 -63.75 10.31
N ARG A 122 28.49 -63.99 11.35
CA ARG A 122 28.64 -65.18 12.23
C ARG A 122 28.28 -66.45 11.46
N THR A 123 28.86 -67.59 11.83
CA THR A 123 28.66 -68.87 11.14
C THR A 123 28.18 -69.96 12.09
N GLY A 124 27.43 -70.93 11.56
CA GLY A 124 26.98 -72.09 12.34
C GLY A 124 25.96 -71.72 13.40
N ILE A 125 26.12 -72.27 14.61
CA ILE A 125 25.16 -72.08 15.72
C ILE A 125 25.12 -70.63 16.25
N ASP A 126 26.17 -69.84 15.99
CA ASP A 126 26.26 -68.45 16.45
C ASP A 126 25.50 -67.45 15.55
N LEU A 127 25.01 -67.91 14.39
CA LEU A 127 24.13 -67.11 13.53
C LEU A 127 22.69 -67.19 14.04
N VAL A 128 22.37 -66.33 15.01
CA VAL A 128 21.07 -66.31 15.69
C VAL A 128 20.40 -64.94 15.58
N HIS A 129 19.10 -64.94 15.32
CA HIS A 129 18.22 -63.76 15.44
C HIS A 129 17.76 -63.57 16.89
N ASP A 130 18.71 -63.28 17.76
CA ASP A 130 18.46 -62.95 19.16
C ASP A 130 17.80 -61.57 19.29
N ASP A 131 17.46 -61.20 20.53
CA ASP A 131 16.78 -59.93 20.78
C ASP A 131 17.67 -58.73 20.44
N ALA A 132 18.99 -58.84 20.59
CA ALA A 132 19.92 -57.79 20.16
C ALA A 132 19.86 -57.54 18.64
N GLN A 133 19.78 -58.59 17.81
CA GLN A 133 19.61 -58.44 16.36
C GLN A 133 18.28 -57.72 16.02
N LYS A 134 17.19 -58.07 16.71
CA LYS A 134 15.88 -57.45 16.49
C LYS A 134 15.88 -55.97 16.86
N GLU A 135 16.51 -55.61 17.98
CA GLU A 135 16.60 -54.21 18.41
C GLU A 135 17.46 -53.37 17.45
N LEU A 136 18.53 -53.92 16.87
CA LEU A 136 19.32 -53.21 15.83
C LEU A 136 18.51 -52.91 14.56
N TYR A 137 17.68 -53.84 14.10
CA TYR A 137 16.78 -53.56 12.97
C TYR A 137 15.73 -52.50 13.32
N LYS A 138 15.16 -52.54 14.53
CA LYS A 138 14.24 -51.49 15.00
C LYS A 138 14.92 -50.13 15.09
N GLU A 139 16.13 -50.06 15.61
CA GLU A 139 16.92 -48.82 15.66
C GLU A 139 17.15 -48.24 14.26
N THR A 140 17.50 -49.10 13.29
CA THR A 140 17.65 -48.70 11.87
C THR A 140 16.36 -48.12 11.31
N GLU A 141 15.22 -48.78 11.53
CA GLU A 141 13.90 -48.32 11.09
C GLU A 141 13.53 -46.97 11.72
N VAL A 142 13.78 -46.81 13.02
CA VAL A 142 13.52 -45.55 13.74
C VAL A 142 14.37 -44.42 13.20
N ILE A 143 15.68 -44.62 13.00
CA ILE A 143 16.58 -43.59 12.48
C ILE A 143 16.17 -43.18 11.06
N LYS A 144 15.85 -44.14 10.19
CA LYS A 144 15.33 -43.85 8.83
C LYS A 144 14.00 -43.10 8.87
N GLY A 145 13.11 -43.44 9.80
CA GLY A 145 11.86 -42.71 10.01
C GLY A 145 12.09 -41.25 10.41
N VAL A 146 13.05 -41.00 11.31
CA VAL A 146 13.47 -39.65 11.71
C VAL A 146 14.07 -38.89 10.52
N GLN A 147 14.95 -39.52 9.73
CA GLN A 147 15.52 -38.91 8.52
C GLN A 147 14.44 -38.51 7.52
N ALA A 148 13.47 -39.38 7.25
CA ALA A 148 12.37 -39.08 6.35
C ALA A 148 11.52 -37.89 6.83
N LEU A 149 11.26 -37.81 8.14
CA LEU A 149 10.56 -36.67 8.73
C LEU A 149 11.36 -35.37 8.59
N LEU A 150 12.65 -35.39 8.95
CA LEU A 150 13.53 -34.23 8.84
C LEU A 150 13.65 -33.73 7.40
N GLN A 151 13.80 -34.65 6.43
CA GLN A 151 13.86 -34.30 5.01
C GLN A 151 12.57 -33.63 4.53
N LYS A 152 11.41 -34.18 4.92
CA LYS A 152 10.11 -33.59 4.60
C LYS A 152 9.98 -32.18 5.18
N THR A 153 10.35 -31.99 6.44
CA THR A 153 10.30 -30.66 7.09
C THR A 153 11.28 -29.69 6.44
N LEU A 154 12.45 -30.15 5.99
CA LEU A 154 13.43 -29.33 5.28
C LEU A 154 12.88 -28.81 3.95
N GLU A 155 12.22 -29.65 3.15
CA GLU A 155 11.58 -29.22 1.90
C GLU A 155 10.44 -28.22 2.15
N GLN A 156 9.65 -28.43 3.21
CA GLN A 156 8.61 -27.48 3.61
C GLN A 156 9.20 -26.11 4.00
N ALA A 157 10.26 -26.11 4.81
CA ALA A 157 10.95 -24.89 5.22
C ALA A 157 11.57 -24.16 4.02
N LYS A 158 12.16 -24.89 3.08
CA LYS A 158 12.73 -24.35 1.84
C LYS A 158 11.67 -23.66 0.98
N GLU A 159 10.50 -24.27 0.81
CA GLU A 159 9.41 -23.65 0.06
C GLU A 159 8.88 -22.41 0.76
N GLN A 160 8.74 -22.45 2.09
CA GLN A 160 8.32 -21.27 2.86
C GLN A 160 9.33 -20.11 2.76
N LEU A 161 10.63 -20.39 2.79
CA LEU A 161 11.68 -19.39 2.53
C LEU A 161 11.58 -18.78 1.12
N ARG A 162 11.27 -19.60 0.11
CA ARG A 162 11.07 -19.12 -1.26
C ARG A 162 9.89 -18.15 -1.36
N LEU A 163 8.77 -18.49 -0.74
CA LEU A 163 7.54 -17.68 -0.75
C LEU A 163 7.72 -16.35 -0.01
N THR A 164 8.31 -16.38 1.18
CA THR A 164 8.57 -15.18 2.01
C THR A 164 9.57 -14.23 1.35
N THR A 165 10.59 -14.76 0.67
CA THR A 165 11.55 -13.95 -0.11
C THR A 165 10.87 -13.24 -1.29
N LEU A 166 9.96 -13.92 -1.99
CA LEU A 166 9.20 -13.28 -3.08
C LEU A 166 8.27 -12.18 -2.56
N PHE A 167 7.60 -12.41 -1.43
CA PHE A 167 6.75 -11.40 -0.79
C PHE A 167 7.53 -10.15 -0.41
N SER A 168 8.69 -10.30 0.26
CA SER A 168 9.53 -9.15 0.63
C SER A 168 10.00 -8.34 -0.58
N LEU A 169 10.40 -8.99 -1.68
CA LEU A 169 10.76 -8.31 -2.94
C LEU A 169 9.58 -7.50 -3.51
N THR A 170 8.37 -8.06 -3.49
CA THR A 170 7.18 -7.32 -3.95
C THR A 170 6.86 -6.11 -3.08
N CYS A 171 6.99 -6.22 -1.76
CA CYS A 171 6.81 -5.08 -0.85
C CYS A 171 7.85 -3.98 -1.08
N VAL A 172 9.13 -4.34 -1.27
CA VAL A 172 10.19 -3.36 -1.56
C VAL A 172 9.92 -2.63 -2.88
N CYS A 173 9.45 -3.33 -3.92
CA CYS A 173 9.06 -2.71 -5.19
C CYS A 173 7.90 -1.73 -5.04
N ILE A 174 6.90 -2.05 -4.21
CA ILE A 174 5.77 -1.16 -3.92
C ILE A 174 6.24 0.08 -3.14
N ASP A 175 7.14 -0.07 -2.17
CA ASP A 175 7.68 1.07 -1.41
C ASP A 175 8.51 2.02 -2.29
N VAL A 176 9.29 1.48 -3.25
CA VAL A 176 10.01 2.31 -4.23
C VAL A 176 9.03 3.07 -5.13
N TYR A 177 7.95 2.42 -5.55
CA TYR A 177 6.90 3.06 -6.36
C TYR A 177 6.16 4.15 -5.59
N ILE A 178 5.87 3.95 -4.30
CA ILE A 178 5.18 4.95 -3.46
C ILE A 178 6.08 6.16 -3.13
N ARG A 179 7.41 5.97 -3.10
CA ARG A 179 8.38 7.06 -2.86
C ARG A 179 8.71 7.90 -4.11
N SER A 180 8.42 7.38 -5.31
CA SER A 180 8.68 8.04 -6.59
C SER A 180 7.52 8.96 -6.98
#